data_AF-A0A7S2IR51-F1
#
_entry.id   AF-A0A7S2IR51-F1
#
_cell.length_a   1.000
_cell.length_b   1.000
_cell.length_c   1.000
_cell.angle_alpha   90.00
_cell.angle_beta   90.00
_cell.angle_gamma   90.00
#
_symmetry.space_group_name_H-M   'P 1'
#
loop_
_entity.id
_entity.type
_entity.pdbx_description
1 polymer ?
#
loop_
_entity_poly.entity_id
_entity_poly.type
_entity_poly.pdbx_seq_one_letter_code
_entity_poly.pdbx_strand_id
1 'polypeptide(L)'
;SLPSGASHNAAKKQMLGGYGGCFALELSTESAARALPAELSLFRDATSLGGVESLIEWRRKYDEAISPRLLRVSIGLEDADHLRADLQRAILKVSGVSS
;
A
#
# COMPACT_ATOMS: atom_id res chain seq x y z
N SER A 1 10.24 2.69 6.79
CA SER A 1 9.87 3.87 7.60
C SER A 1 10.42 5.11 6.94
N LEU A 2 9.59 6.11 6.63
CA LEU A 2 10.01 7.33 5.91
C LEU A 2 10.87 8.24 6.83
N PRO A 3 11.82 9.03 6.30
CA PRO A 3 12.69 9.90 7.11
C PRO A 3 11.95 10.87 8.04
N SER A 4 10.75 11.30 7.67
CA SER A 4 9.87 12.16 8.46
C SER A 4 9.07 11.43 9.54
N GLY A 5 9.10 10.09 9.58
CA GLY A 5 8.32 9.29 10.51
C GLY A 5 8.97 9.20 11.90
N ALA A 6 8.16 9.31 12.95
CA ALA A 6 8.62 9.24 14.36
C ALA A 6 9.40 7.95 14.70
N SER A 7 9.12 6.85 13.98
CA SER A 7 9.77 5.55 14.18
C SER A 7 11.00 5.31 13.29
N HIS A 8 11.41 6.28 12.46
CA HIS A 8 12.48 6.10 11.46
C HIS A 8 13.82 5.73 12.09
N ASN A 9 14.20 6.42 13.18
CA ASN A 9 15.47 6.16 13.86
C ASN A 9 15.51 4.80 14.56
N ALA A 10 14.39 4.33 15.10
CA ALA A 10 14.26 2.99 15.67
C ALA A 10 14.33 1.91 14.59
N ALA A 11 13.58 2.09 13.49
CA ALA A 11 13.60 1.20 12.34
C ALA A 11 14.99 1.10 11.71
N LYS A 12 15.71 2.22 11.56
CA LYS A 12 17.09 2.24 11.03
C LYS A 12 18.07 1.48 11.91
N LYS A 13 17.89 1.51 13.24
CA LYS A 13 18.75 0.78 14.19
C LYS A 13 18.43 -0.71 14.27
N GLN A 14 17.14 -1.08 14.13
CA GLN A 14 16.67 -2.45 14.36
C GLN A 14 16.57 -3.29 13.08
N MET A 15 16.41 -2.67 11.91
CA MET A 15 16.27 -3.37 10.62
C MET A 15 17.61 -3.35 9.86
N LEU A 16 18.55 -4.20 10.30
CA LEU A 16 19.85 -4.37 9.64
C LEU A 16 19.64 -5.00 8.25
N GLY A 17 19.98 -4.26 7.18
CA GLY A 17 19.74 -4.66 5.79
C GLY A 17 18.70 -3.80 5.03
N GLY A 18 18.06 -2.83 5.71
CA GLY A 18 17.13 -1.89 5.08
C GLY A 18 15.71 -1.97 5.65
N TYR A 19 14.76 -1.24 5.05
CA TYR A 19 13.35 -1.30 5.43
C TYR A 19 12.65 -2.44 4.67
N GLY A 20 11.72 -3.13 5.33
CA GLY A 20 10.86 -4.10 4.64
C GLY A 20 9.97 -3.40 3.62
N GLY A 21 9.53 -4.13 2.59
CA GLY A 21 8.64 -3.64 1.52
C GLY A 21 7.22 -3.29 1.96
N CYS A 22 6.96 -3.15 3.26
CA CYS A 22 5.64 -2.85 3.80
C CYS A 22 5.50 -1.36 4.14
N PHE A 23 4.45 -0.72 3.63
CA PHE A 23 4.08 0.65 3.96
C PHE A 23 2.55 0.82 4.02
N ALA A 24 2.11 1.98 4.47
CA ALA A 24 0.71 2.36 4.48
C ALA A 24 0.49 3.64 3.66
N LEU A 25 -0.68 3.75 3.05
CA LEU A 25 -1.13 4.90 2.28
C LEU A 25 -2.47 5.37 2.86
N GLU A 26 -2.68 6.68 2.90
CA GLU A 26 -3.99 7.26 3.19
C GLU A 26 -4.46 8.06 1.99
N LEU A 27 -5.61 7.70 1.41
CA LEU A 27 -6.17 8.43 0.27
C LEU A 27 -7.07 9.59 0.73
N SER A 28 -7.43 10.48 -0.20
CA SER A 28 -8.27 11.63 0.09
C SER A 28 -9.67 11.24 0.57
N THR A 29 -10.22 10.12 0.10
CA THR A 29 -11.59 9.67 0.40
C THR A 29 -11.65 8.19 0.73
N GLU A 30 -12.68 7.80 1.51
CA GLU A 30 -12.98 6.38 1.78
C GLU A 30 -13.33 5.63 0.50
N SER A 31 -14.12 6.25 -0.39
CA SER A 31 -14.54 5.62 -1.64
C SER A 31 -13.35 5.23 -2.51
N ALA A 32 -12.36 6.12 -2.64
CA ALA A 32 -11.13 5.82 -3.35
C ALA A 32 -10.33 4.71 -2.66
N ALA A 33 -10.22 4.76 -1.33
CA ALA A 33 -9.47 3.76 -0.58
C ALA A 33 -10.10 2.36 -0.67
N ARG A 34 -11.44 2.29 -0.66
CA ARG A 34 -12.19 1.04 -0.83
C ARG A 34 -12.11 0.49 -2.26
N ALA A 35 -12.07 1.36 -3.27
CA ALA A 35 -12.03 0.96 -4.68
C ALA A 35 -10.64 0.54 -5.16
N LEU A 36 -9.57 1.17 -4.65
CA LEU A 36 -8.21 1.00 -5.16
C LEU A 36 -7.74 -0.47 -5.26
N PRO A 37 -7.95 -1.36 -4.26
CA PRO A 37 -7.52 -2.75 -4.36
C PRO A 37 -8.09 -3.50 -5.57
N ALA A 38 -9.34 -3.21 -5.95
CA ALA A 38 -10.01 -3.86 -7.08
C ALA A 38 -9.52 -3.35 -8.44
N GLU A 39 -8.84 -2.21 -8.47
CA GLU A 39 -8.34 -1.58 -9.69
C GLU A 39 -6.91 -1.97 -10.05
N LEU A 40 -6.20 -2.62 -9.14
CA LEU A 40 -4.83 -3.08 -9.33
C LEU A 40 -4.81 -4.45 -9.99
N SER A 41 -3.87 -4.64 -10.92
CA SER A 41 -3.72 -5.89 -11.67
C SER A 41 -2.54 -6.73 -11.18
N LEU A 42 -1.56 -6.10 -10.53
CA LEU A 42 -0.37 -6.77 -10.00
C LEU A 42 -0.43 -7.03 -8.50
N PHE A 43 -1.33 -6.36 -7.78
CA PHE A 43 -1.49 -6.53 -6.34
C PHE A 43 -2.64 -7.49 -6.05
N ARG A 44 -2.43 -8.45 -5.14
CA ARG A 44 -3.49 -9.35 -4.68
C ARG A 44 -4.11 -8.89 -3.36
N ASP A 45 -5.43 -9.07 -3.25
CA ASP A 45 -6.15 -9.09 -1.96
C ASP A 45 -6.01 -10.49 -1.36
N ALA A 46 -4.81 -10.83 -0.84
CA ALA A 46 -4.57 -12.10 -0.19
C ALA A 46 -4.00 -11.89 1.20
N THR A 47 -4.67 -12.44 2.21
CA THR A 47 -4.22 -12.51 3.59
C THR A 47 -3.10 -13.56 3.74
N SER A 48 -1.88 -13.24 3.27
CA SER A 48 -0.67 -14.01 3.60
C SER A 48 0.56 -13.12 3.58
N LEU A 49 1.30 -13.04 4.67
CA LEU A 49 2.54 -12.26 4.76
C LEU A 49 3.73 -13.18 4.43
N GLY A 50 4.50 -12.85 3.39
CA GLY A 50 5.76 -13.54 3.04
C GLY A 50 5.82 -14.22 1.66
N GLY A 51 4.80 -14.04 0.81
CA GLY A 51 4.86 -14.47 -0.58
C GLY A 51 5.76 -13.57 -1.44
N VAL A 52 6.18 -14.07 -2.60
CA VAL A 52 6.88 -13.30 -3.64
C VAL A 52 6.01 -12.20 -4.28
N GLU A 53 4.75 -12.09 -3.86
CA GLU A 53 3.69 -11.33 -4.50
C GLU A 53 3.40 -10.03 -3.74
N SER A 54 3.10 -8.97 -4.49
CA SER A 54 2.65 -7.69 -3.97
C SER A 54 1.20 -7.76 -3.48
N LEU A 55 0.93 -7.16 -2.32
CA LEU A 55 -0.36 -7.21 -1.63
C LEU A 55 -0.85 -5.82 -1.27
N ILE A 56 -2.16 -5.63 -1.30
CA ILE A 56 -2.82 -4.41 -0.85
C ILE A 56 -4.12 -4.72 -0.12
N GLU A 57 -4.33 -4.06 1.01
CA GLU A 57 -5.51 -4.28 1.85
C GLU A 57 -6.12 -2.96 2.30
N TRP A 58 -7.43 -2.81 2.11
CA TRP A 58 -8.20 -1.74 2.74
C TRP A 58 -8.46 -2.09 4.20
N ARG A 59 -7.78 -1.40 5.12
CA ARG A 59 -7.68 -1.82 6.53
C ARG A 59 -9.01 -1.73 7.29
N ARG A 60 -9.87 -0.78 6.92
CA ARG A 60 -11.22 -0.58 7.48
C ARG A 60 -12.12 -1.82 7.38
N LYS A 61 -11.88 -2.69 6.39
CA LYS A 61 -12.57 -3.98 6.20
C LYS A 61 -12.46 -4.90 7.43
N TYR A 62 -11.40 -4.76 8.22
CA TYR A 62 -11.09 -5.66 9.33
C TYR A 62 -11.30 -5.03 10.71
N ASP A 63 -11.38 -3.70 10.79
CA ASP A 63 -11.54 -2.97 12.05
C ASP A 63 -12.14 -1.58 11.79
N GLU A 64 -13.32 -1.34 12.36
CA GLU A 64 -14.07 -0.08 12.25
C GLU A 64 -13.45 1.07 13.06
N ALA A 65 -12.44 0.83 13.90
CA ALA A 65 -11.69 1.89 14.56
C ALA A 65 -10.61 2.51 13.65
N ILE A 66 -10.19 1.81 12.58
CA ILE A 66 -9.14 2.28 11.67
C ILE A 66 -9.69 3.35 10.73
N SER A 67 -8.86 4.35 10.35
CA SER A 67 -9.23 5.34 9.33
C SER A 67 -9.81 4.67 8.09
N PRO A 68 -11.00 5.09 7.60
CA PRO A 68 -11.62 4.51 6.41
C PRO A 68 -10.82 4.77 5.13
N ARG A 69 -9.79 5.60 5.19
CA ARG A 69 -8.94 5.98 4.07
C ARG A 69 -7.61 5.21 4.03
N LEU A 70 -7.35 4.36 5.02
CA LEU A 70 -6.05 3.69 5.20
C LEU A 70 -5.97 2.38 4.42
N LEU A 71 -4.90 2.25 3.64
CA LEU A 71 -4.47 1.04 2.97
C LEU A 71 -3.13 0.57 3.50
N ARG A 72 -2.94 -0.75 3.57
CA ARG A 72 -1.63 -1.37 3.81
C ARG A 72 -1.16 -2.00 2.52
N VAL A 73 0.10 -1.75 2.17
CA VAL A 73 0.76 -2.29 0.98
C VAL A 73 1.97 -3.11 1.43
N SER A 74 2.15 -4.28 0.85
CA SER A 74 3.35 -5.09 0.95
C SER A 74 3.90 -5.30 -0.46
N ILE A 75 5.13 -4.90 -0.71
CA ILE A 75 5.79 -5.08 -2.01
C ILE A 75 6.45 -6.46 -2.06
N GLY A 76 6.13 -7.21 -3.11
CA GLY A 76 6.73 -8.48 -3.46
C GLY A 76 8.04 -8.32 -4.23
N LEU A 77 8.35 -9.27 -5.11
CA LEU A 77 9.59 -9.32 -5.91
C LEU A 77 9.37 -8.96 -7.38
N GLU A 78 8.22 -8.39 -7.74
CA GLU A 78 7.94 -7.94 -9.10
C GLU A 78 8.80 -6.73 -9.50
N ASP A 79 8.82 -6.45 -10.81
CA ASP A 79 9.50 -5.28 -11.35
C ASP A 79 8.92 -3.97 -10.78
N ALA A 80 9.81 -3.13 -10.23
CA ALA A 80 9.42 -1.91 -9.53
C ALA A 80 8.75 -0.88 -10.44
N ASP A 81 9.10 -0.83 -11.72
CA ASP A 81 8.53 0.10 -12.68
C ASP A 81 7.11 -0.33 -13.07
N HIS A 82 6.88 -1.64 -13.21
CA HIS A 82 5.54 -2.19 -13.41
C HIS A 82 4.62 -1.98 -12.20
N LEU A 83 5.10 -2.24 -10.98
CA LEU A 83 4.33 -1.99 -9.76
C LEU A 83 3.95 -0.51 -9.61
N ARG A 84 4.89 0.39 -9.91
CA ARG A 84 4.65 1.84 -9.89
C ARG A 84 3.63 2.25 -10.95
N ALA A 85 3.75 1.76 -12.17
CA ALA A 85 2.82 2.07 -13.25
C ALA A 85 1.40 1.59 -12.93
N ASP A 86 1.26 0.39 -12.35
CA ASP A 86 -0.04 -0.16 -11.94
C ASP A 86 -0.70 0.68 -10.84
N LEU A 87 0.08 1.05 -9.80
CA LEU A 87 -0.38 1.96 -8.74
C LEU A 87 -0.80 3.33 -9.30
N GLN A 88 0.01 3.93 -10.16
CA GLN A 88 -0.31 5.24 -10.76
C GLN A 88 -1.60 5.19 -11.56
N ARG A 89 -1.76 4.20 -12.44
CA ARG A 89 -2.98 4.00 -13.23
C ARG A 89 -4.20 3.82 -12.34
N ALA A 90 -4.12 2.94 -11.34
CA ALA A 90 -5.24 2.65 -10.46
C ALA A 90 -5.60 3.86 -9.59
N ILE A 91 -4.62 4.58 -9.05
CA ILE A 91 -4.83 5.80 -8.27
C ILE A 91 -5.52 6.87 -9.12
N LEU A 92 -5.05 7.15 -10.33
CA LEU A 92 -5.69 8.14 -11.23
C LEU A 92 -7.16 7.80 -11.47
N LYS A 93 -7.44 6.51 -11.76
CA LYS A 93 -8.81 6.03 -11.99
C LYS A 93 -9.73 6.24 -10.79
N VAL A 94 -9.30 5.89 -9.57
CA VAL A 94 -10.15 6.05 -8.37
C VAL A 94 -10.21 7.49 -7.86
N SER A 95 -9.28 8.34 -8.27
CA SER A 95 -9.25 9.77 -7.90
C SER A 95 -10.23 10.62 -8.72
N GLY A 96 -10.83 10.06 -9.79
CA GLY A 96 -11.66 10.82 -10.72
C GLY A 96 -10.90 11.87 -11.53
N VAL A 97 -9.57 11.83 -11.51
CA VAL A 97 -8.71 12.65 -12.36
C VAL A 97 -8.73 11.99 -13.74
N SER A 98 -9.59 12.49 -14.61
CA SER A 98 -9.58 12.10 -16.02
C SER A 98 -8.35 12.71 -16.68
N SER A 99 -7.59 11.89 -17.42
CA SER A 99 -6.53 12.35 -18.32
C SER A 99 -7.09 13.25 -19.43
#